data_AF-A0A2N7CG25-F1
#
_entry.id   AF-A0A2N7CG25-F1
#
_cell.length_a   1.000
_cell.length_b   1.000
_cell.length_c   1.000
_cell.angle_alpha   90.00
_cell.angle_beta   90.00
_cell.angle_gamma   90.00
#
_symmetry.space_group_name_H-M   'P 1'
#
loop_
_entity.id
_entity.type
_entity.pdbx_description
1 polymer ?
#
loop_
_entity_poly.entity_id
_entity_poly.type
_entity_poly.pdbx_seq_one_letter_code
_entity_poly.pdbx_strand_id
1 'polypeptide(L)'
;MNDYRNALLALPLVLLAGCNSSSNSGKAATKAQVKPKADYVFSSAKLGELYQERQEVQESMELTYDGVQYETILFAEDISDKQKVVRLADSLGQSVDLYFPDAGFDSCGIYTESKGLDVFDCSSALRSVSNETTLIQTTANSAKAVKLEYHNELSQYMTSLGSTILSNTKSGNKVTITTSFAFNAFYRDVLKETGAVERINSTLGASTYSQLFDIVKLYRGSEMTLKFTNHIGGSADDEINMYTGRMINNNKMTTVVTPTGSVFSGGTDLFAAGNPRILQRADTTKAIELNKQVGVHSWAEGDKTAKDFPYTEESHRKQATYFKKVMGDTGIDFYIFTLDSAPSDGEHWVTKTDSDKYGFITRIE
;
A
#
# COMPACT_ATOMS: atom_id res chain seq x y z
N MET A 1 -5.55 8.40 -30.96
CA MET A 1 -4.78 7.48 -31.83
C MET A 1 -5.03 6.09 -31.29
N ASN A 2 -5.70 5.27 -32.11
CA ASN A 2 -6.23 3.97 -31.78
C ASN A 2 -5.10 2.95 -31.60
N ASP A 3 -5.10 2.25 -30.45
CA ASP A 3 -4.88 0.80 -30.32
C ASP A 3 -4.45 0.43 -28.89
N TYR A 4 -5.29 0.75 -27.88
CA TYR A 4 -5.24 0.10 -26.57
C TYR A 4 -6.66 0.07 -25.99
N ARG A 5 -7.52 -0.76 -26.57
CA ARG A 5 -8.78 -1.16 -25.95
C ARG A 5 -8.83 -2.68 -25.94
N ASN A 6 -9.04 -3.24 -24.75
CA ASN A 6 -9.21 -4.65 -24.40
C ASN A 6 -7.94 -5.38 -23.94
N ALA A 7 -7.55 -5.14 -22.68
CA ALA A 7 -6.82 -6.13 -21.89
C ALA A 7 -7.21 -6.08 -20.39
N LEU A 8 -8.49 -5.81 -20.09
CA LEU A 8 -9.04 -5.94 -18.75
C LEU A 8 -10.49 -6.41 -18.87
N LEU A 9 -10.69 -7.69 -19.16
CA LEU A 9 -11.98 -8.36 -19.00
C LEU A 9 -11.76 -9.87 -18.85
N ALA A 10 -12.37 -10.41 -17.81
CA ALA A 10 -12.56 -11.81 -17.44
C ALA A 10 -12.28 -12.85 -18.55
N LEU A 11 -11.38 -13.80 -18.29
CA LEU A 11 -11.25 -15.00 -19.11
C LEU A 11 -12.55 -15.84 -19.02
N PRO A 12 -13.22 -16.16 -20.14
CA PRO A 12 -14.30 -17.12 -20.14
C PRO A 12 -13.72 -18.55 -20.15
N LEU A 13 -14.30 -19.41 -19.30
CA LEU A 13 -14.18 -20.86 -19.37
C LEU A 13 -14.54 -21.34 -20.77
N VAL A 14 -13.59 -21.94 -21.49
CA VAL A 14 -13.86 -22.78 -22.66
C VAL A 14 -13.65 -24.24 -22.27
N LEU A 15 -14.76 -24.92 -22.01
CA LEU A 15 -14.85 -26.37 -21.98
C LEU A 15 -14.75 -26.90 -23.41
N LEU A 16 -13.61 -27.48 -23.77
CA LEU A 16 -13.50 -28.34 -24.95
C LEU A 16 -13.51 -29.81 -24.51
N ALA A 17 -14.66 -30.44 -24.68
CA ALA A 17 -14.80 -31.89 -24.67
C ALA A 17 -14.13 -32.47 -25.93
N GLY A 18 -13.16 -33.36 -25.73
CA GLY A 18 -12.54 -34.15 -26.78
C GLY A 18 -12.29 -35.57 -26.29
N CYS A 19 -13.22 -36.47 -26.62
CA CYS A 19 -12.98 -37.92 -26.55
C CYS A 19 -12.16 -38.34 -27.78
N ASN A 20 -10.98 -38.98 -27.62
CA ASN A 20 -10.78 -40.39 -28.01
C ASN A 20 -9.37 -40.94 -27.67
N SER A 21 -9.39 -42.16 -27.14
CA SER A 21 -8.44 -43.30 -27.26
C SER A 21 -6.96 -43.22 -26.82
N SER A 22 -6.70 -43.94 -25.71
CA SER A 22 -5.64 -44.96 -25.51
C SER A 22 -4.17 -44.60 -25.82
N SER A 23 -3.34 -44.45 -24.78
CA SER A 23 -2.31 -45.44 -24.43
C SER A 23 -1.58 -45.09 -23.13
N ASN A 24 -1.22 -46.14 -22.41
CA ASN A 24 -0.64 -46.17 -21.07
C ASN A 24 0.77 -45.55 -21.05
N SER A 25 0.96 -44.46 -20.31
CA SER A 25 2.27 -44.07 -19.79
C SER A 25 2.07 -43.51 -18.39
N GLY A 26 2.85 -44.05 -17.44
CA GLY A 26 2.66 -43.80 -16.01
C GLY A 26 2.62 -42.31 -15.70
N LYS A 27 1.47 -41.83 -15.21
CA LYS A 27 1.41 -40.55 -14.51
C LYS A 27 2.31 -40.69 -13.29
N ALA A 28 3.52 -40.19 -13.38
CA ALA A 28 4.25 -39.76 -12.20
C ALA A 28 3.29 -38.81 -11.46
N ALA A 29 2.80 -39.22 -10.29
CA ALA A 29 2.09 -38.32 -9.41
C ALA A 29 3.06 -37.17 -9.12
N THR A 30 2.86 -36.03 -9.76
CA THR A 30 3.56 -34.79 -9.43
C THR A 30 3.23 -34.53 -7.98
N LYS A 31 4.18 -34.83 -7.09
CA LYS A 31 4.05 -34.50 -5.67
C LYS A 31 3.73 -33.02 -5.60
N ALA A 32 2.64 -32.66 -4.92
CA ALA A 32 2.28 -31.28 -4.68
C ALA A 32 3.52 -30.56 -4.10
N GLN A 33 3.89 -29.44 -4.71
CA GLN A 33 5.02 -28.64 -4.27
C GLN A 33 4.73 -28.15 -2.84
N VAL A 34 5.66 -28.39 -1.90
CA VAL A 34 5.46 -28.11 -0.46
C VAL A 34 5.88 -26.68 -0.09
N LYS A 35 6.70 -26.03 -0.93
CA LYS A 35 7.14 -24.63 -0.76
C LYS A 35 7.28 -23.97 -2.13
N PRO A 36 6.92 -22.68 -2.30
CA PRO A 36 7.11 -21.97 -3.57
C PRO A 36 8.59 -21.84 -3.95
N LYS A 37 8.85 -21.75 -5.26
CA LYS A 37 10.21 -21.47 -5.76
C LYS A 37 10.49 -19.97 -5.68
N ALA A 38 11.72 -19.62 -5.31
CA ALA A 38 12.22 -18.25 -5.27
C ALA A 38 12.95 -17.91 -6.59
N ASP A 39 12.24 -17.98 -7.71
CA ASP A 39 12.76 -17.87 -9.07
C ASP A 39 12.01 -16.84 -9.93
N TYR A 40 11.26 -15.93 -9.30
CA TYR A 40 10.66 -14.78 -9.97
C TYR A 40 11.75 -13.75 -10.33
N VAL A 41 11.64 -13.13 -11.51
CA VAL A 41 12.62 -12.13 -11.99
C VAL A 41 12.04 -10.74 -11.87
N PHE A 42 12.33 -10.06 -10.75
CA PHE A 42 12.08 -8.63 -10.62
C PHE A 42 12.98 -7.86 -11.59
N SER A 43 12.40 -6.95 -12.38
CA SER A 43 13.11 -6.22 -13.42
C SER A 43 12.77 -4.73 -13.40
N SER A 44 13.70 -3.89 -13.86
CA SER A 44 13.44 -2.47 -14.04
C SER A 44 12.38 -2.19 -15.11
N ALA A 45 12.21 -3.11 -16.08
CA ALA A 45 11.16 -3.00 -17.09
C ALA A 45 9.77 -3.14 -16.46
N LYS A 46 9.53 -4.22 -15.68
CA LYS A 46 8.25 -4.40 -14.99
C LYS A 46 7.98 -3.29 -13.97
N LEU A 47 9.01 -2.84 -13.25
CA LEU A 47 8.88 -1.68 -12.38
C LEU A 47 8.50 -0.41 -13.14
N GLY A 48 9.04 -0.20 -14.34
CA GLY A 48 8.68 0.93 -15.21
C GLY A 48 7.22 0.89 -15.65
N GLU A 49 6.71 -0.28 -16.04
CA GLU A 49 5.29 -0.50 -16.38
C GLU A 49 4.39 -0.17 -15.19
N LEU A 50 4.68 -0.74 -14.02
CA LEU A 50 3.90 -0.47 -12.80
C LEU A 50 3.91 1.03 -12.47
N TYR A 51 5.07 1.70 -12.59
CA TYR A 51 5.16 3.12 -12.30
C TYR A 51 4.36 3.98 -13.28
N GLN A 52 4.35 3.62 -14.56
CA GLN A 52 3.53 4.30 -15.56
C GLN A 52 2.03 4.14 -15.24
N GLU A 53 1.59 2.93 -14.92
CA GLU A 53 0.20 2.67 -14.50
C GLU A 53 -0.19 3.51 -13.27
N ARG A 54 0.72 3.69 -12.29
CA ARG A 54 0.43 4.52 -11.10
C ARG A 54 0.50 6.01 -11.40
N GLN A 55 1.31 6.44 -12.35
CA GLN A 55 1.33 7.83 -12.81
C GLN A 55 -0.04 8.22 -13.43
N GLU A 56 -0.64 7.33 -14.22
CA GLU A 56 -2.00 7.55 -14.74
C GLU A 56 -3.02 7.73 -13.61
N VAL A 57 -2.89 6.97 -12.52
CA VAL A 57 -3.72 7.14 -11.32
C VAL A 57 -3.46 8.49 -10.65
N GLN A 58 -2.20 8.95 -10.54
CA GLN A 58 -1.86 10.27 -9.96
C GLN A 58 -2.49 11.43 -10.73
N GLU A 59 -2.64 11.29 -12.05
CA GLU A 59 -3.18 12.30 -12.97
C GLU A 59 -4.70 12.12 -13.23
N SER A 60 -5.33 11.16 -12.54
CA SER A 60 -6.72 10.75 -12.82
C SER A 60 -7.80 11.68 -12.28
N MET A 61 -7.43 12.74 -11.55
CA MET A 61 -8.37 13.62 -10.86
C MET A 61 -7.87 15.07 -10.88
N GLU A 62 -8.77 15.97 -11.25
CA GLU A 62 -8.56 17.41 -11.28
C GLU A 62 -9.64 18.11 -10.44
N LEU A 63 -9.20 18.93 -9.48
CA LEU A 63 -10.06 19.79 -8.67
C LEU A 63 -9.69 21.24 -8.92
N THR A 64 -10.63 22.05 -9.42
CA THR A 64 -10.54 23.51 -9.35
C THR A 64 -11.39 24.01 -8.19
N TYR A 65 -10.76 24.69 -7.24
CA TYR A 65 -11.41 25.28 -6.07
C TYR A 65 -10.90 26.70 -5.82
N ASP A 66 -11.82 27.67 -5.75
CA ASP A 66 -11.48 29.08 -5.51
C ASP A 66 -10.47 29.65 -6.54
N GLY A 67 -10.57 29.19 -7.79
CA GLY A 67 -9.67 29.57 -8.88
C GLY A 67 -8.30 28.89 -8.87
N VAL A 68 -8.03 27.99 -7.92
CA VAL A 68 -6.80 27.19 -7.87
C VAL A 68 -7.07 25.79 -8.40
N GLN A 69 -6.22 25.31 -9.29
CA GLN A 69 -6.31 23.98 -9.89
C GLN A 69 -5.33 23.03 -9.19
N TYR A 70 -5.84 21.90 -8.72
CA TYR A 70 -5.10 20.80 -8.11
C TYR A 70 -5.26 19.57 -9.00
N GLU A 71 -4.17 19.08 -9.58
CA GLU A 71 -4.19 18.12 -10.70
C GLU A 71 -3.31 16.89 -10.45
N THR A 72 -2.65 16.81 -9.29
CA THR A 72 -1.81 15.66 -8.93
C THR A 72 -2.26 15.07 -7.60
N ILE A 73 -2.65 13.80 -7.61
CA ILE A 73 -2.92 13.05 -6.38
C ILE A 73 -1.59 12.64 -5.74
N LEU A 74 -1.35 13.13 -4.53
CA LEU A 74 -0.18 12.79 -3.74
C LEU A 74 -0.40 11.55 -2.88
N PHE A 75 -1.58 11.43 -2.27
CA PHE A 75 -1.94 10.37 -1.34
C PHE A 75 -3.44 10.08 -1.40
N ALA A 76 -3.83 8.86 -1.07
CA ALA A 76 -5.22 8.53 -0.81
C ALA A 76 -5.34 7.45 0.27
N GLU A 77 -6.42 7.48 1.03
CA GLU A 77 -6.73 6.50 2.08
C GLU A 77 -8.24 6.23 2.10
N ASP A 78 -8.63 4.97 2.28
CA ASP A 78 -10.02 4.62 2.54
C ASP A 78 -10.35 4.93 4.01
N ILE A 79 -11.39 5.74 4.22
CA ILE A 79 -12.00 6.00 5.54
C ILE A 79 -12.94 4.85 5.90
N SER A 80 -13.65 4.32 4.90
CA SER A 80 -14.51 3.14 4.97
C SER A 80 -14.64 2.53 3.57
N ASP A 81 -15.37 1.42 3.45
CA ASP A 81 -15.68 0.74 2.18
C ASP A 81 -16.34 1.64 1.11
N LYS A 82 -16.78 2.85 1.48
CA LYS A 82 -17.47 3.77 0.58
C LYS A 82 -16.97 5.20 0.60
N GLN A 83 -15.96 5.50 1.41
CA GLN A 83 -15.49 6.86 1.63
C GLN A 83 -13.99 6.86 1.63
N LYS A 84 -13.37 7.77 0.87
CA LYS A 84 -11.93 7.96 0.85
C LYS A 84 -11.57 9.43 1.01
N VAL A 85 -10.34 9.67 1.43
CA VAL A 85 -9.74 10.99 1.43
C VAL A 85 -8.57 11.01 0.45
N VAL A 86 -8.49 12.05 -0.37
CA VAL A 86 -7.52 12.18 -1.46
C VAL A 86 -6.78 13.50 -1.29
N ARG A 87 -5.46 13.48 -1.14
CA ARG A 87 -4.65 14.70 -1.12
C ARG A 87 -4.27 15.07 -2.55
N LEU A 88 -4.78 16.21 -3.02
CA LEU A 88 -4.45 16.77 -4.33
C LEU A 88 -3.50 17.95 -4.16
N ALA A 89 -2.56 18.12 -5.09
CA ALA A 89 -1.63 19.24 -5.13
C ALA A 89 -1.76 20.08 -6.40
N ASP A 90 -1.52 21.38 -6.25
CA ASP A 90 -1.36 22.33 -7.36
C ASP A 90 0.07 22.30 -7.91
N SER A 91 0.28 23.04 -9.01
CA SER A 91 1.60 23.17 -9.66
C SER A 91 2.68 23.84 -8.79
N LEU A 92 2.30 24.48 -7.68
CA LEU A 92 3.19 25.11 -6.70
C LEU A 92 3.47 24.20 -5.49
N GLY A 93 2.86 23.01 -5.43
CA GLY A 93 2.97 22.06 -4.33
C GLY A 93 2.08 22.37 -3.13
N GLN A 94 1.15 23.33 -3.23
CA GLN A 94 0.10 23.51 -2.23
C GLN A 94 -0.93 22.41 -2.37
N SER A 95 -1.48 21.91 -1.26
CA SER A 95 -2.38 20.77 -1.28
C SER A 95 -3.67 20.99 -0.50
N VAL A 96 -4.71 20.28 -0.93
CA VAL A 96 -6.00 20.14 -0.25
C VAL A 96 -6.34 18.68 -0.06
N ASP A 97 -7.09 18.36 1.00
CA ASP A 97 -7.64 17.02 1.20
C ASP A 97 -9.09 17.02 0.73
N LEU A 98 -9.37 16.24 -0.33
CA LEU A 98 -10.71 16.01 -0.84
C LEU A 98 -11.32 14.80 -0.11
N TYR A 99 -12.38 15.04 0.65
CA TYR A 99 -13.28 14.00 1.10
C TYR A 99 -14.17 13.58 -0.07
N PHE A 100 -13.95 12.35 -0.53
CA PHE A 100 -14.53 11.81 -1.77
C PHE A 100 -15.25 10.50 -1.47
N PRO A 101 -16.59 10.49 -1.45
CA PRO A 101 -17.33 9.26 -1.28
C PRO A 101 -17.65 8.58 -2.62
N ASP A 102 -17.82 7.26 -2.56
CA ASP A 102 -18.31 6.47 -3.69
C ASP A 102 -19.75 6.86 -4.06
N ALA A 103 -20.22 6.37 -5.21
CA ALA A 103 -21.57 6.66 -5.70
C ALA A 103 -22.64 6.25 -4.66
N GLY A 104 -23.46 7.21 -4.22
CA GLY A 104 -24.52 7.00 -3.21
C GLY A 104 -24.43 7.89 -1.97
N PHE A 105 -23.40 8.73 -1.88
CA PHE A 105 -23.34 9.83 -0.89
C PHE A 105 -23.49 11.17 -1.59
N ASP A 106 -24.24 12.07 -0.96
CA ASP A 106 -24.63 13.33 -1.58
C ASP A 106 -23.65 14.48 -1.32
N SER A 107 -22.66 14.28 -0.45
CA SER A 107 -21.81 15.35 0.06
C SER A 107 -20.33 15.02 -0.01
N CYS A 108 -19.58 15.91 -0.64
CA CYS A 108 -18.13 15.92 -0.71
C CYS A 108 -17.60 17.11 0.09
N GLY A 109 -16.30 17.14 0.37
CA GLY A 109 -15.72 18.28 1.07
C GLY A 109 -14.26 18.51 0.74
N ILE A 110 -13.85 19.77 0.80
CA ILE A 110 -12.48 20.21 0.57
C ILE A 110 -11.95 20.71 1.90
N TYR A 111 -10.91 20.06 2.41
CA TYR A 111 -10.31 20.39 3.69
C TYR A 111 -8.92 20.99 3.52
N THR A 112 -8.67 22.05 4.28
CA THR A 112 -7.31 22.49 4.62
C THR A 112 -7.27 22.80 6.11
N GLU A 113 -6.12 22.58 6.75
CA GLU A 113 -5.97 22.85 8.19
C GLU A 113 -6.24 24.33 8.52
N SER A 114 -5.95 25.25 7.60
CA SER A 114 -6.17 26.70 7.80
C SER A 114 -7.62 27.17 7.62
N LYS A 115 -8.42 26.50 6.78
CA LYS A 115 -9.79 26.94 6.43
C LYS A 115 -10.88 25.99 6.94
N GLY A 116 -10.51 24.82 7.46
CA GLY A 116 -11.46 23.77 7.83
C GLY A 116 -12.05 23.06 6.61
N LEU A 117 -13.17 22.38 6.81
CA LEU A 117 -13.90 21.63 5.79
C LEU A 117 -14.94 22.53 5.10
N ASP A 118 -14.82 22.67 3.78
CA ASP A 118 -15.79 23.34 2.93
C ASP A 118 -16.57 22.30 2.12
N VAL A 119 -17.88 22.23 2.35
CA VAL A 119 -18.73 21.13 1.88
C VAL A 119 -19.44 21.54 0.60
N PHE A 120 -19.53 20.62 -0.36
CA PHE A 120 -20.27 20.82 -1.60
C PHE A 120 -21.11 19.60 -1.97
N ASP A 121 -22.20 19.82 -2.71
CA ASP A 121 -23.07 18.77 -3.22
C ASP A 121 -22.33 18.00 -4.35
N CYS A 122 -22.20 16.69 -4.16
CA CYS A 122 -21.65 15.79 -5.17
C CYS A 122 -22.54 14.57 -5.40
N SER A 123 -23.84 14.75 -5.14
CA SER A 123 -24.89 13.79 -5.44
C SER A 123 -24.91 13.41 -6.92
N SER A 124 -25.57 12.30 -7.23
CA SER A 124 -25.72 11.84 -8.61
C SER A 124 -26.40 12.86 -9.53
N ALA A 125 -27.19 13.80 -8.99
CA ALA A 125 -27.86 14.85 -9.75
C ALA A 125 -26.90 15.88 -10.36
N LEU A 126 -25.73 16.10 -9.74
CA LEU A 126 -24.72 17.05 -10.21
C LEU A 126 -23.60 16.39 -11.04
N ARG A 127 -23.62 15.05 -11.18
CA ARG A 127 -22.61 14.29 -11.91
C ARG A 127 -22.97 14.22 -13.39
N SER A 128 -22.14 14.87 -14.21
CA SER A 128 -22.13 14.68 -15.66
C SER A 128 -21.19 13.52 -16.00
N VAL A 129 -21.76 12.33 -16.20
CA VAL A 129 -21.00 11.09 -16.43
C VAL A 129 -20.86 10.81 -17.92
N SER A 130 -19.62 10.69 -18.40
CA SER A 130 -19.28 10.15 -19.71
C SER A 130 -18.77 8.71 -19.57
N ASN A 131 -18.36 8.07 -20.68
CA ASN A 131 -17.74 6.74 -20.62
C ASN A 131 -16.40 6.76 -19.86
N GLU A 132 -15.64 7.85 -19.96
CA GLU A 132 -14.26 7.92 -19.45
C GLU A 132 -14.16 8.73 -18.15
N THR A 133 -14.86 9.86 -18.07
CA THR A 133 -14.79 10.78 -16.92
C THR A 133 -16.14 11.11 -16.33
N THR A 134 -16.13 11.53 -15.06
CA THR A 134 -17.24 12.18 -14.37
C THR A 134 -16.85 13.62 -14.04
N LEU A 135 -17.72 14.57 -14.36
CA LEU A 135 -17.58 15.99 -14.05
C LEU A 135 -18.66 16.43 -13.05
N ILE A 136 -18.25 17.17 -12.03
CA ILE A 136 -19.11 17.86 -11.07
C ILE A 136 -18.77 19.35 -11.12
N GLN A 137 -19.78 20.19 -11.35
CA GLN A 137 -19.66 21.65 -11.30
C GLN A 137 -20.70 22.20 -10.34
N THR A 138 -20.23 22.85 -9.26
CA THR A 138 -21.10 23.32 -8.19
C THR A 138 -20.45 24.47 -7.41
N THR A 139 -21.09 24.87 -6.33
CA THR A 139 -20.57 25.84 -5.37
C THR A 139 -20.53 25.20 -3.99
N ALA A 140 -19.45 25.41 -3.25
CA ALA A 140 -19.34 24.96 -1.87
C ALA A 140 -20.15 25.86 -0.91
N ASN A 141 -20.31 25.42 0.34
CA ASN A 141 -21.10 26.16 1.33
C ASN A 141 -20.54 27.56 1.64
N SER A 142 -19.25 27.78 1.36
CA SER A 142 -18.57 29.06 1.43
C SER A 142 -18.82 30.00 0.24
N ALA A 143 -19.73 29.62 -0.68
CA ALA A 143 -20.02 30.30 -1.94
C ALA A 143 -18.85 30.30 -2.97
N LYS A 144 -17.84 29.45 -2.78
CA LYS A 144 -16.73 29.29 -3.72
C LYS A 144 -17.06 28.28 -4.81
N ALA A 145 -16.64 28.59 -6.03
CA ALA A 145 -16.81 27.69 -7.17
C ALA A 145 -15.95 26.42 -7.01
N VAL A 146 -16.56 25.28 -7.35
CA VAL A 146 -15.93 23.96 -7.37
C VAL A 146 -16.16 23.32 -8.73
N LYS A 147 -15.07 22.88 -9.37
CA LYS A 147 -15.09 21.95 -10.51
C LYS A 147 -14.27 20.73 -10.12
N LEU A 148 -14.88 19.55 -10.09
CA LEU A 148 -14.20 18.28 -9.84
C LEU A 148 -14.40 17.39 -11.06
N GLU A 149 -13.30 16.93 -11.66
CA GLU A 149 -13.30 16.02 -12.79
C GLU A 149 -12.40 14.83 -12.47
N TYR A 150 -12.87 13.61 -12.71
CA TYR A 150 -12.07 12.41 -12.45
C TYR A 150 -12.38 11.29 -13.43
N HIS A 151 -11.39 10.44 -13.69
CA HIS A 151 -11.53 9.27 -14.55
C HIS A 151 -12.29 8.15 -13.82
N ASN A 152 -13.33 7.62 -14.45
CA ASN A 152 -14.27 6.68 -13.82
C ASN A 152 -13.57 5.42 -13.29
N GLU A 153 -12.75 4.77 -14.11
CA GLU A 153 -12.05 3.53 -13.73
C GLU A 153 -10.88 3.81 -12.78
N LEU A 154 -9.94 4.69 -13.16
CA LEU A 154 -8.75 5.02 -12.36
C LEU A 154 -9.07 5.56 -10.96
N SER A 155 -10.22 6.24 -10.78
CA SER A 155 -10.64 6.72 -9.45
C SER A 155 -10.79 5.58 -8.42
N GLN A 156 -11.05 4.34 -8.85
CA GLN A 156 -11.14 3.18 -7.96
C GLN A 156 -9.77 2.73 -7.44
N TYR A 157 -8.68 3.12 -8.11
CA TYR A 157 -7.32 2.69 -7.80
C TYR A 157 -6.50 3.76 -7.07
N MET A 158 -7.08 4.92 -6.71
CA MET A 158 -6.34 6.01 -6.07
C MET A 158 -5.61 5.59 -4.79
N THR A 159 -6.20 4.68 -3.99
CA THR A 159 -5.58 4.21 -2.75
C THR A 159 -4.33 3.36 -2.96
N SER A 160 -4.08 2.87 -4.18
CA SER A 160 -2.79 2.23 -4.54
C SER A 160 -1.59 3.18 -4.39
N LEU A 161 -1.81 4.49 -4.35
CA LEU A 161 -0.77 5.48 -4.05
C LEU A 161 -0.35 5.42 -2.57
N GLY A 162 -1.26 5.02 -1.68
CA GLY A 162 -1.06 4.98 -0.24
C GLY A 162 -1.13 6.36 0.43
N SER A 163 -0.93 6.36 1.75
CA SER A 163 -1.05 7.54 2.62
C SER A 163 0.14 7.72 3.59
N THR A 164 1.13 6.83 3.49
CA THR A 164 2.34 6.90 4.31
C THR A 164 3.30 7.92 3.71
N ILE A 165 3.60 8.97 4.48
CA ILE A 165 4.61 9.98 4.16
C ILE A 165 5.97 9.53 4.69
N LEU A 166 7.01 9.62 3.85
CA LEU A 166 8.40 9.53 4.26
C LEU A 166 9.03 10.93 4.39
N SER A 167 9.45 11.27 5.60
CA SER A 167 10.28 12.44 5.87
C SER A 167 11.70 12.01 6.18
N ASN A 168 12.69 12.88 5.93
CA ASN A 168 14.09 12.57 6.20
C ASN A 168 14.81 13.70 6.93
N THR A 169 15.78 13.33 7.75
CA THR A 169 16.77 14.24 8.35
C THR A 169 18.17 13.67 8.13
N LYS A 170 19.17 14.55 8.00
CA LYS A 170 20.56 14.16 7.80
C LYS A 170 21.44 14.72 8.92
N SER A 171 22.28 13.87 9.49
CA SER A 171 23.33 14.23 10.45
C SER A 171 24.63 13.53 10.07
N GLY A 172 25.62 14.30 9.58
CA GLY A 172 26.83 13.74 9.00
C GLY A 172 26.52 12.82 7.81
N ASN A 173 27.00 11.57 7.87
CA ASN A 173 26.72 10.54 6.86
C ASN A 173 25.44 9.72 7.12
N LYS A 174 24.68 10.07 8.17
CA LYS A 174 23.50 9.30 8.58
C LYS A 174 22.23 10.02 8.14
N VAL A 175 21.34 9.27 7.50
CA VAL A 175 19.99 9.71 7.12
C VAL A 175 18.99 8.91 7.92
N THR A 176 18.14 9.62 8.68
CA THR A 176 16.98 9.01 9.35
C THR A 176 15.75 9.34 8.55
N ILE A 177 15.06 8.29 8.11
CA ILE A 177 13.77 8.36 7.42
C ILE A 177 12.70 7.99 8.44
N THR A 178 11.64 8.78 8.55
CA THR A 178 10.53 8.54 9.47
C THR A 178 9.21 8.49 8.72
N THR A 179 8.34 7.57 9.11
CA THR A 179 6.98 7.47 8.57
C THR A 179 6.01 8.36 9.35
N SER A 180 5.03 8.93 8.65
CA SER A 180 3.86 9.59 9.24
C SER A 180 2.64 9.38 8.36
N PHE A 181 1.44 9.60 8.90
CA PHE A 181 0.20 9.51 8.15
C PHE A 181 -0.16 10.84 7.48
N ALA A 182 -0.51 10.81 6.20
CA ALA A 182 -0.85 12.00 5.43
C ALA A 182 -2.06 12.75 5.99
N PHE A 183 -3.07 12.05 6.49
CA PHE A 183 -4.38 12.63 6.81
C PHE A 183 -4.63 12.84 8.31
N ASN A 184 -3.56 12.94 9.13
CA ASN A 184 -3.71 13.17 10.57
C ASN A 184 -4.58 14.39 10.91
N ALA A 185 -4.40 15.51 10.21
CA ALA A 185 -5.17 16.74 10.45
C ALA A 185 -6.65 16.56 10.05
N PHE A 186 -6.89 15.93 8.89
CA PHE A 186 -8.24 15.59 8.43
C PHE A 186 -8.97 14.68 9.42
N TYR A 187 -8.35 13.57 9.86
CA TYR A 187 -8.96 12.62 10.79
C TYR A 187 -9.32 13.30 12.11
N ARG A 188 -8.42 14.13 12.65
CA ARG A 188 -8.66 14.89 13.88
C ARG A 188 -9.79 15.89 13.74
N ASP A 189 -9.78 16.69 12.67
CA ASP A 189 -10.66 17.86 12.56
C ASP A 189 -12.03 17.51 11.97
N VAL A 190 -12.07 16.55 11.06
CA VAL A 190 -13.29 16.13 10.34
C VAL A 190 -13.91 14.89 10.99
N LEU A 191 -13.14 13.82 11.20
CA LEU A 191 -13.65 12.55 11.76
C LEU A 191 -13.67 12.52 13.29
N LYS A 192 -13.00 13.49 13.94
CA LYS A 192 -12.81 13.54 15.40
C LYS A 192 -12.03 12.33 15.94
N GLU A 193 -11.17 11.76 15.09
CA GLU A 193 -10.32 10.63 15.41
C GLU A 193 -8.88 11.08 15.61
N THR A 194 -8.29 10.71 16.75
CA THR A 194 -6.94 11.12 17.13
C THR A 194 -5.97 9.96 17.26
N GLY A 195 -6.42 8.72 17.05
CA GLY A 195 -5.64 7.52 17.33
C GLY A 195 -5.64 7.10 18.81
N ALA A 196 -6.30 7.86 19.70
CA ALA A 196 -6.25 7.63 21.14
C ALA A 196 -7.10 6.45 21.63
N VAL A 197 -8.18 6.12 20.92
CA VAL A 197 -9.09 5.00 21.25
C VAL A 197 -8.80 3.82 20.32
N GLU A 198 -8.90 4.06 19.01
CA GLU A 198 -8.56 3.09 17.97
C GLU A 198 -7.37 3.60 17.17
N ARG A 199 -6.51 2.68 16.72
CA ARG A 199 -5.30 3.04 15.98
C ARG A 199 -5.67 3.53 14.60
N ILE A 200 -5.13 4.69 14.22
CA ILE A 200 -5.17 5.16 12.85
C ILE A 200 -3.97 4.56 12.12
N ASN A 201 -4.25 3.78 11.08
CA ASN A 201 -3.24 3.17 10.23
C ASN A 201 -3.03 4.02 8.97
N SER A 202 -1.78 4.16 8.54
CA SER A 202 -1.48 4.57 7.18
C SER A 202 -1.23 3.36 6.29
N THR A 203 -1.46 3.54 4.99
CA THR A 203 -1.27 2.51 3.98
C THR A 203 -0.04 2.81 3.13
N LEU A 204 0.71 1.77 2.76
CA LEU A 204 1.85 1.85 1.85
C LEU A 204 1.37 1.74 0.40
N GLY A 205 2.05 2.43 -0.51
CA GLY A 205 1.71 2.38 -1.93
C GLY A 205 2.78 3.01 -2.81
N ALA A 206 2.39 3.38 -4.03
CA ALA A 206 3.29 3.97 -5.02
C ALA A 206 4.01 5.22 -4.49
N SER A 207 3.32 6.10 -3.76
CA SER A 207 3.91 7.31 -3.20
C SER A 207 5.04 6.99 -2.21
N THR A 208 4.91 5.92 -1.42
CA THR A 208 5.98 5.47 -0.52
C THR A 208 7.22 5.04 -1.30
N TYR A 209 7.05 4.32 -2.41
CA TYR A 209 8.15 3.94 -3.28
C TYR A 209 8.86 5.17 -3.88
N SER A 210 8.09 6.11 -4.44
CA SER A 210 8.62 7.32 -5.06
C SER A 210 9.41 8.18 -4.06
N GLN A 211 8.85 8.41 -2.87
CA GLN A 211 9.52 9.16 -1.83
C GLN A 211 10.82 8.47 -1.37
N LEU A 212 10.81 7.14 -1.20
CA LEU A 212 12.02 6.41 -0.83
C LEU A 212 13.06 6.48 -1.94
N PHE A 213 12.64 6.35 -3.20
CA PHE A 213 13.52 6.48 -4.37
C PHE A 213 14.24 7.83 -4.39
N ASP A 214 13.51 8.92 -4.17
CA ASP A 214 14.07 10.27 -4.15
C ASP A 214 15.05 10.46 -3.00
N ILE A 215 14.73 9.97 -1.80
CA ILE A 215 15.63 9.99 -0.65
C ILE A 215 16.91 9.20 -0.94
N VAL A 216 16.78 7.97 -1.47
CA VAL A 216 17.92 7.12 -1.84
C VAL A 216 18.79 7.79 -2.88
N LYS A 217 18.18 8.40 -3.90
CA LYS A 217 18.87 9.11 -4.98
C LYS A 217 19.61 10.34 -4.46
N LEU A 218 18.98 11.11 -3.56
CA LEU A 218 19.55 12.33 -2.97
C LEU A 218 20.73 12.02 -2.04
N TYR A 219 20.66 10.93 -1.29
CA TYR A 219 21.64 10.59 -0.26
C TYR A 219 22.46 9.33 -0.55
N ARG A 220 22.71 9.01 -1.83
CA ARG A 220 23.51 7.85 -2.24
C ARG A 220 24.81 7.74 -1.43
N GLY A 221 25.07 6.55 -0.90
CA GLY A 221 26.25 6.23 -0.08
C GLY A 221 26.14 6.59 1.41
N SER A 222 25.05 7.24 1.83
CA SER A 222 24.79 7.52 3.25
C SER A 222 24.28 6.26 3.98
N GLU A 223 24.57 6.16 5.27
CA GLU A 223 23.93 5.17 6.15
C GLU A 223 22.47 5.58 6.38
N MET A 224 21.51 4.73 6.01
CA MET A 224 20.09 5.05 6.14
C MET A 224 19.39 4.20 7.20
N THR A 225 18.53 4.83 7.98
CA THR A 225 17.63 4.17 8.94
C THR A 225 16.19 4.54 8.64
N LEU A 226 15.34 3.56 8.35
CA LEU A 226 13.90 3.74 8.22
C LEU A 226 13.23 3.42 9.57
N LYS A 227 12.59 4.44 10.15
CA LYS A 227 11.85 4.36 11.41
C LYS A 227 10.35 4.42 11.16
N PHE A 228 9.66 3.31 11.43
CA PHE A 228 8.20 3.28 11.48
C PHE A 228 7.76 4.02 12.75
N THR A 229 7.26 5.25 12.58
CA THR A 229 6.93 6.20 13.67
C THR A 229 5.42 6.42 13.83
N ASN A 230 4.63 5.78 12.97
CA ASN A 230 3.17 5.65 13.07
C ASN A 230 2.77 4.18 12.80
N HIS A 231 1.47 3.89 12.89
CA HIS A 231 0.94 2.57 12.58
C HIS A 231 0.80 2.38 11.06
N ILE A 232 1.47 1.38 10.51
CA ILE A 232 1.35 0.97 9.11
C ILE A 232 0.43 -0.24 9.04
N GLY A 233 -0.71 -0.10 8.37
CA GLY A 233 -1.74 -1.15 8.26
C GLY A 233 -1.42 -2.21 7.22
N GLY A 234 -0.65 -1.87 6.18
CA GLY A 234 -0.33 -2.78 5.09
C GLY A 234 0.05 -2.03 3.82
N SER A 235 -0.04 -2.72 2.69
CA SER A 235 0.15 -2.16 1.35
C SER A 235 -1.17 -2.20 0.56
N ALA A 236 -1.47 -1.12 -0.15
CA ALA A 236 -2.51 -1.09 -1.18
C ALA A 236 -1.95 -1.48 -2.57
N ASP A 237 -0.63 -1.57 -2.71
CA ASP A 237 0.06 -2.04 -3.92
C ASP A 237 1.19 -3.01 -3.53
N ASP A 238 0.86 -4.30 -3.46
CA ASP A 238 1.80 -5.35 -3.08
C ASP A 238 2.95 -5.51 -4.08
N GLU A 239 2.69 -5.27 -5.37
CA GLU A 239 3.72 -5.38 -6.40
C GLU A 239 4.82 -4.33 -6.21
N ILE A 240 4.41 -3.07 -6.04
CA ILE A 240 5.33 -1.97 -5.73
C ILE A 240 5.95 -2.14 -4.33
N ASN A 241 5.21 -2.65 -3.34
CA ASN A 241 5.73 -2.84 -1.99
C ASN A 241 6.96 -3.77 -1.96
N MET A 242 6.95 -4.85 -2.76
CA MET A 242 8.13 -5.72 -2.90
C MET A 242 9.33 -4.97 -3.53
N TYR A 243 9.12 -4.06 -4.48
CA TYR A 243 10.18 -3.21 -5.01
C TYR A 243 10.71 -2.22 -3.97
N THR A 244 9.82 -1.63 -3.15
CA THR A 244 10.17 -0.77 -2.02
C THR A 244 11.06 -1.52 -1.03
N GLY A 245 10.66 -2.72 -0.60
CA GLY A 245 11.46 -3.56 0.29
C GLY A 245 12.81 -3.95 -0.32
N ARG A 246 12.85 -4.30 -1.61
CA ARG A 246 14.13 -4.54 -2.30
C ARG A 246 15.03 -3.31 -2.31
N MET A 247 14.47 -2.10 -2.41
CA MET A 247 15.24 -0.86 -2.32
C MET A 247 15.85 -0.67 -0.93
N ILE A 248 15.08 -0.93 0.14
CA ILE A 248 15.56 -0.92 1.54
C ILE A 248 16.73 -1.90 1.68
N ASN A 249 16.55 -3.14 1.23
CA ASN A 249 17.57 -4.20 1.35
C ASN A 249 18.84 -3.90 0.53
N ASN A 250 18.70 -3.46 -0.73
CA ASN A 250 19.83 -3.15 -1.60
C ASN A 250 20.67 -1.97 -1.08
N ASN A 251 20.05 -1.04 -0.35
CA ASN A 251 20.75 0.08 0.29
C ASN A 251 21.20 -0.24 1.74
N LYS A 252 21.05 -1.49 2.19
CA LYS A 252 21.49 -1.96 3.53
C LYS A 252 20.93 -1.09 4.66
N MET A 253 19.69 -0.64 4.53
CA MET A 253 19.09 0.24 5.53
C MET A 253 18.84 -0.52 6.84
N THR A 254 18.99 0.17 7.97
CA THR A 254 18.41 -0.29 9.24
C THR A 254 16.91 -0.04 9.23
N THR A 255 16.10 -1.00 9.65
CA THR A 255 14.67 -0.78 9.90
C THR A 255 14.39 -0.80 11.40
N VAL A 256 13.55 0.12 11.86
CA VAL A 256 13.20 0.28 13.28
C VAL A 256 11.70 0.44 13.41
N VAL A 257 11.04 -0.44 14.15
CA VAL A 257 9.70 -0.17 14.69
C VAL A 257 9.89 0.56 16.01
N THR A 258 9.44 1.81 16.05
CA THR A 258 9.59 2.68 17.23
C THR A 258 8.48 2.41 18.27
N PRO A 259 8.57 2.93 19.50
CA PRO A 259 7.52 2.77 20.52
C PRO A 259 6.14 3.28 20.10
N THR A 260 6.07 4.25 19.18
CA THR A 260 4.81 4.81 18.65
C THR A 260 4.41 4.20 17.30
N GLY A 261 5.23 3.31 16.76
CA GLY A 261 5.01 2.71 15.46
C GLY A 261 4.53 1.27 15.55
N SER A 262 3.90 0.82 14.47
CA SER A 262 3.68 -0.60 14.21
C SER A 262 3.76 -0.90 12.73
N VAL A 263 4.07 -2.14 12.40
CA VAL A 263 4.04 -2.67 11.05
C VAL A 263 3.13 -3.88 10.99
N PHE A 264 2.23 -3.90 10.02
CA PHE A 264 1.30 -4.99 9.77
C PHE A 264 1.27 -5.30 8.27
N SER A 265 1.01 -6.56 7.90
CA SER A 265 0.90 -6.98 6.50
C SER A 265 2.13 -6.54 5.67
N GLY A 266 1.94 -5.86 4.53
CA GLY A 266 3.02 -5.29 3.72
C GLY A 266 3.97 -4.32 4.46
N GLY A 267 3.56 -3.73 5.58
CA GLY A 267 4.48 -3.00 6.46
C GLY A 267 5.52 -3.92 7.10
N THR A 268 5.11 -5.14 7.48
CA THR A 268 6.02 -6.16 8.02
C THR A 268 7.01 -6.61 6.95
N ASP A 269 6.62 -6.64 5.68
CA ASP A 269 7.51 -6.91 4.56
C ASP A 269 8.62 -5.86 4.47
N LEU A 270 8.28 -4.57 4.59
CA LEU A 270 9.29 -3.50 4.60
C LEU A 270 10.19 -3.55 5.83
N PHE A 271 9.65 -3.90 7.00
CA PHE A 271 10.48 -4.12 8.18
C PHE A 271 11.44 -5.30 7.97
N ALA A 272 10.97 -6.39 7.36
CA ALA A 272 11.76 -7.57 6.99
C ALA A 272 12.94 -7.25 6.05
N ALA A 273 12.84 -6.16 5.28
CA ALA A 273 13.85 -5.74 4.34
C ALA A 273 15.11 -5.11 4.94
N GLY A 274 15.04 -4.66 6.20
CA GLY A 274 16.15 -4.02 6.88
C GLY A 274 17.24 -4.97 7.34
N ASN A 275 18.43 -4.42 7.56
CA ASN A 275 19.54 -5.10 8.21
C ASN A 275 20.43 -4.09 8.97
N PRO A 276 20.34 -4.00 10.31
CA PRO A 276 19.49 -4.79 11.21
C PRO A 276 18.01 -4.38 11.18
N ARG A 277 17.18 -5.24 11.77
CA ARG A 277 15.74 -5.07 12.05
C ARG A 277 15.54 -4.93 13.56
N ILE A 278 15.13 -3.75 14.00
CA ILE A 278 15.10 -3.35 15.41
C ILE A 278 13.65 -3.14 15.85
N LEU A 279 13.25 -3.76 16.96
CA LEU A 279 12.00 -3.46 17.65
C LEU A 279 12.29 -2.69 18.93
N GLN A 280 11.81 -1.46 19.02
CA GLN A 280 11.78 -0.68 20.26
C GLN A 280 10.41 -0.86 20.90
N ARG A 281 10.33 -1.55 22.03
CA ARG A 281 9.03 -1.91 22.61
C ARG A 281 8.28 -0.69 23.14
N ALA A 282 6.99 -0.60 22.82
CA ALA A 282 6.11 0.45 23.33
C ALA A 282 5.98 0.40 24.86
N ASP A 283 5.88 -0.82 25.40
CA ASP A 283 5.83 -1.14 26.81
C ASP A 283 6.76 -2.33 27.09
N THR A 284 7.87 -2.04 27.77
CA THR A 284 8.91 -3.04 28.07
C THR A 284 8.49 -4.06 29.12
N THR A 285 7.36 -3.83 29.81
CA THR A 285 6.78 -4.75 30.79
C THR A 285 5.88 -5.81 30.15
N LYS A 286 5.46 -5.59 28.89
CA LYS A 286 4.62 -6.52 28.14
C LYS A 286 5.44 -7.46 27.26
N ALA A 287 4.88 -8.64 27.00
CA ALA A 287 5.35 -9.53 25.95
C ALA A 287 5.26 -8.83 24.57
N ILE A 288 6.04 -9.30 23.59
CA ILE A 288 6.20 -8.63 22.29
C ILE A 288 4.84 -8.49 21.59
N GLU A 289 4.10 -9.58 21.49
CA GLU A 289 2.80 -9.67 20.81
C GLU A 289 1.74 -8.76 21.47
N LEU A 290 1.83 -8.55 22.79
CA LEU A 290 0.90 -7.68 23.53
C LEU A 290 1.13 -6.19 23.27
N ASN A 291 2.29 -5.81 22.72
CA ASN A 291 2.52 -4.45 22.24
C ASN A 291 1.84 -4.19 20.88
N LYS A 292 1.46 -5.26 20.15
CA LYS A 292 0.86 -5.20 18.82
C LYS A 292 1.67 -4.32 17.84
N GLN A 293 2.99 -4.42 17.86
CA GLN A 293 3.88 -3.58 17.04
C GLN A 293 4.30 -4.23 15.73
N VAL A 294 4.23 -5.56 15.63
CA VAL A 294 4.61 -6.32 14.44
C VAL A 294 3.56 -7.40 14.25
N GLY A 295 2.83 -7.37 13.13
CA GLY A 295 1.82 -8.37 12.85
C GLY A 295 1.83 -8.85 11.40
N VAL A 296 1.30 -10.06 11.20
CA VAL A 296 1.23 -10.74 9.92
C VAL A 296 -0.14 -11.37 9.75
N HIS A 297 -0.50 -11.61 8.49
CA HIS A 297 -1.67 -12.37 8.08
C HIS A 297 -1.45 -12.89 6.65
N SER A 298 -2.30 -13.81 6.21
CA SER A 298 -2.33 -14.28 4.82
C SER A 298 -2.91 -13.22 3.90
N TRP A 299 -2.47 -13.17 2.64
CA TRP A 299 -3.18 -12.42 1.60
C TRP A 299 -4.38 -13.22 1.05
N ALA A 300 -5.26 -12.53 0.33
CA ALA A 300 -6.41 -13.08 -0.37
C ALA A 300 -6.63 -12.35 -1.70
N GLU A 301 -7.28 -13.00 -2.64
CA GLU A 301 -7.67 -12.42 -3.94
C GLU A 301 -9.12 -12.82 -4.22
N GLY A 302 -10.02 -11.83 -4.17
CA GLY A 302 -11.46 -12.08 -4.28
C GLY A 302 -11.97 -12.99 -3.15
N ASP A 303 -12.62 -14.08 -3.52
CA ASP A 303 -13.17 -15.09 -2.60
C ASP A 303 -12.16 -16.17 -2.20
N LYS A 304 -10.91 -16.09 -2.69
CA LYS A 304 -9.87 -17.09 -2.46
C LYS A 304 -8.82 -16.58 -1.48
N THR A 305 -8.37 -17.47 -0.60
CA THR A 305 -7.22 -17.25 0.26
C THR A 305 -5.93 -17.63 -0.46
N ALA A 306 -4.78 -17.14 0.01
CA ALA A 306 -3.48 -17.55 -0.51
C ALA A 306 -3.31 -19.08 -0.61
N LYS A 307 -3.90 -19.84 0.31
CA LYS A 307 -3.77 -21.31 0.37
C LYS A 307 -4.58 -22.05 -0.70
N ASP A 308 -5.52 -21.37 -1.34
CA ASP A 308 -6.31 -21.92 -2.45
C ASP A 308 -5.53 -21.88 -3.77
N PHE A 309 -4.45 -21.10 -3.82
CA PHE A 309 -3.55 -21.03 -4.97
C PHE A 309 -2.38 -22.01 -4.84
N PRO A 310 -2.01 -22.75 -5.90
CA PRO A 310 -0.86 -23.64 -5.83
C PRO A 310 0.44 -22.83 -5.72
N TYR A 311 1.44 -23.36 -4.99
CA TYR A 311 2.76 -22.72 -4.84
C TYR A 311 3.56 -22.55 -6.15
N THR A 312 3.07 -23.06 -7.27
CA THR A 312 3.59 -22.79 -8.61
C THR A 312 3.12 -21.46 -9.18
N GLU A 313 2.05 -20.88 -8.65
CA GLU A 313 1.53 -19.58 -9.09
C GLU A 313 2.54 -18.46 -8.91
N GLU A 314 2.46 -17.50 -9.82
CA GLU A 314 3.39 -16.37 -9.85
C GLU A 314 3.34 -15.54 -8.56
N SER A 315 2.15 -15.36 -7.96
CA SER A 315 1.98 -14.63 -6.70
C SER A 315 2.83 -15.21 -5.56
N HIS A 316 2.80 -16.54 -5.36
CA HIS A 316 3.67 -17.18 -4.39
C HIS A 316 5.15 -17.12 -4.77
N ARG A 317 5.49 -17.24 -6.07
CA ARG A 317 6.89 -17.16 -6.53
C ARG A 317 7.47 -15.76 -6.32
N LYS A 318 6.69 -14.69 -6.54
CA LYS A 318 7.05 -13.30 -6.25
C LYS A 318 7.40 -13.14 -4.77
N GLN A 319 6.49 -13.55 -3.90
CA GLN A 319 6.66 -13.45 -2.44
C GLN A 319 7.85 -14.28 -1.94
N ALA A 320 7.97 -15.53 -2.39
CA ALA A 320 9.09 -16.40 -2.02
C ALA A 320 10.44 -15.80 -2.45
N THR A 321 10.51 -15.23 -3.65
CA THR A 321 11.70 -14.56 -4.17
C THR A 321 12.02 -13.31 -3.36
N TYR A 322 11.01 -12.51 -3.03
CA TYR A 322 11.14 -11.33 -2.19
C TYR A 322 11.72 -11.68 -0.82
N PHE A 323 11.07 -12.56 -0.06
CA PHE A 323 11.52 -12.93 1.27
C PHE A 323 12.87 -13.65 1.26
N LYS A 324 13.14 -14.51 0.27
CA LYS A 324 14.48 -15.11 0.10
C LYS A 324 15.56 -14.04 -0.10
N LYS A 325 15.26 -13.00 -0.87
CA LYS A 325 16.19 -11.88 -1.11
C LYS A 325 16.44 -11.08 0.18
N VAL A 326 15.40 -10.78 0.94
CA VAL A 326 15.53 -9.86 2.09
C VAL A 326 15.93 -10.53 3.40
N MET A 327 15.54 -11.79 3.61
CA MET A 327 15.80 -12.54 4.84
C MET A 327 16.79 -13.71 4.67
N GLY A 328 17.21 -14.01 3.45
CA GLY A 328 18.08 -15.16 3.19
C GLY A 328 17.35 -16.49 3.39
N ASP A 329 18.01 -17.45 4.00
CA ASP A 329 17.56 -18.86 4.04
C ASP A 329 16.25 -19.08 4.80
N THR A 330 15.95 -18.25 5.81
CA THR A 330 14.69 -18.33 6.55
C THR A 330 13.52 -17.64 5.85
N GLY A 331 13.77 -16.91 4.75
CA GLY A 331 12.77 -16.06 4.12
C GLY A 331 11.55 -16.81 3.58
N ILE A 332 11.74 -17.90 2.84
CA ILE A 332 10.62 -18.67 2.29
C ILE A 332 9.77 -19.29 3.42
N ASP A 333 10.43 -19.68 4.52
CA ASP A 333 9.74 -20.30 5.66
C ASP A 333 9.01 -19.26 6.50
N PHE A 334 9.53 -18.04 6.57
CA PHE A 334 8.82 -16.90 7.15
C PHE A 334 7.61 -16.53 6.31
N TYR A 335 7.71 -16.52 4.98
CA TYR A 335 6.56 -16.29 4.10
C TYR A 335 5.45 -17.31 4.32
N ILE A 336 5.77 -18.61 4.33
CA ILE A 336 4.77 -19.66 4.60
C ILE A 336 4.14 -19.46 5.98
N PHE A 337 4.95 -19.07 6.98
CA PHE A 337 4.44 -18.73 8.30
C PHE A 337 3.41 -17.60 8.27
N THR A 338 3.58 -16.54 7.47
CA THR A 338 2.56 -15.48 7.40
C THR A 338 1.23 -16.01 6.89
N LEU A 339 1.25 -16.93 5.91
CA LEU A 339 0.05 -17.60 5.38
C LEU A 339 -0.62 -18.52 6.41
N ASP A 340 0.16 -19.13 7.31
CA ASP A 340 -0.33 -20.04 8.33
C ASP A 340 -0.82 -19.36 9.60
N SER A 341 -0.40 -18.12 9.83
CA SER A 341 -0.58 -17.44 11.11
C SER A 341 -2.00 -16.90 11.31
N ALA A 342 -2.60 -16.30 10.28
CA ALA A 342 -3.95 -15.74 10.32
C ALA A 342 -4.56 -15.66 8.91
N PRO A 343 -5.91 -15.74 8.77
CA PRO A 343 -6.60 -15.45 7.50
C PRO A 343 -6.45 -13.98 7.12
N SER A 344 -6.90 -13.60 5.91
CA SER A 344 -6.73 -12.23 5.39
C SER A 344 -7.44 -11.14 6.19
N ASP A 345 -8.53 -11.49 6.88
CA ASP A 345 -9.28 -10.64 7.80
C ASP A 345 -8.86 -10.81 9.28
N GLY A 346 -7.83 -11.63 9.54
CA GLY A 346 -7.34 -11.92 10.88
C GLY A 346 -6.00 -11.24 11.19
N GLU A 347 -5.57 -11.38 12.45
CA GLU A 347 -4.31 -10.81 12.92
C GLU A 347 -3.50 -11.85 13.70
N HIS A 348 -2.23 -12.00 13.34
CA HIS A 348 -1.24 -12.64 14.21
C HIS A 348 -0.14 -11.65 14.59
N TRP A 349 -0.07 -11.32 15.88
CA TRP A 349 0.98 -10.46 16.42
C TRP A 349 2.22 -11.31 16.72
N VAL A 350 3.34 -10.97 16.08
CA VAL A 350 4.58 -11.76 16.12
C VAL A 350 5.07 -11.91 17.55
N THR A 351 5.20 -13.15 18.01
CA THR A 351 5.74 -13.46 19.34
C THR A 351 7.27 -13.47 19.33
N LYS A 352 7.88 -13.51 20.52
CA LYS A 352 9.33 -13.75 20.62
C LYS A 352 9.72 -15.10 19.99
N THR A 353 8.94 -16.15 20.21
CA THR A 353 9.20 -17.49 19.68
C THR A 353 9.16 -17.50 18.14
N ASP A 354 8.17 -16.82 17.54
CA ASP A 354 8.10 -16.65 16.09
C ASP A 354 9.35 -15.95 15.59
N SER A 355 9.70 -14.82 16.22
CA SER A 355 10.88 -14.05 15.85
C SER A 355 12.17 -14.85 15.94
N ASP A 356 12.39 -15.59 17.03
CA ASP A 356 13.59 -16.41 17.24
C ASP A 356 13.67 -17.52 16.17
N LYS A 357 12.54 -18.16 15.84
CA LYS A 357 12.47 -19.24 14.84
C LYS A 357 12.96 -18.80 13.46
N TYR A 358 12.64 -17.57 13.06
CA TYR A 358 12.98 -17.05 11.72
C TYR A 358 14.15 -16.06 11.72
N GLY A 359 14.71 -15.76 12.90
CA GLY A 359 15.68 -14.68 13.09
C GLY A 359 15.12 -13.32 12.68
N PHE A 360 13.81 -13.10 12.86
CA PHE A 360 13.06 -11.99 12.29
C PHE A 360 13.46 -10.65 12.92
N ILE A 361 13.20 -10.45 14.21
CA ILE A 361 13.68 -9.28 14.94
C ILE A 361 15.13 -9.55 15.34
N THR A 362 16.06 -8.82 14.73
CA THR A 362 17.50 -9.01 14.98
C THR A 362 17.99 -8.29 16.24
N ARG A 363 17.18 -7.35 16.78
CA ARG A 363 17.47 -6.62 18.00
C ARG A 363 16.18 -6.12 18.65
N ILE A 364 16.07 -6.32 19.95
CA ILE A 364 14.97 -5.80 20.77
C ILE A 364 15.58 -4.78 21.73
N GLU A 365 14.98 -3.60 21.78
CA GLU A 365 15.37 -2.48 22.65
C GLU A 365 14.27 -2.20 23.70
#